data_AF-A0A0L9UHR0-F1
#
_entry.id   AF-A0A0L9UHR0-F1
#
_cell.length_a   1.000
_cell.length_b   1.000
_cell.length_c   1.000
_cell.angle_alpha   90.00
_cell.angle_beta   90.00
_cell.angle_gamma   90.00
#
_symmetry.space_group_name_H-M   'P 1'
#
loop_
_entity.id
_entity.type
_entity.pdbx_description
1 polymer ?
#
loop_
_entity_poly.entity_id
_entity_poly.type
_entity_poly.pdbx_seq_one_letter_code
_entity_poly.pdbx_strand_id
1 'polypeptide(L)'
;MDPRIWSKLPPDVVEHILLLLPLKTLLNLRSTCKAFSSLLFSPSFVSKHSPSSSSSSSPFSSFLLLSHPQCPLYFRLYDSNLSSWRTVSPSLPFSSSFSLASSSGGLFCLLNPSSSSFIRFQGFHAVLSDSCLQQGTFFHGGLYFTTPEPFSVVRFDLESGKWERHVAELPPQLTFVRLVSDDDGEGKLYLVGGIGADGICRSMKVWELTSDGVWVEVVALPEIMCRKFVSVCYHNYEHVYCFWHEGMICVCCYMWPEILYYSVSRRSWDWLPKCPYLPLKCSCGFKWFSFVPKLYASV
;
A
#
# COMPACT_ATOMS: atom_id res chain seq x y z
N MET A 1 25.90 -0.76 -19.43
CA MET A 1 26.49 -0.68 -18.07
C MET A 1 27.99 -0.43 -18.21
N ASP A 2 28.58 0.44 -17.38
CA ASP A 2 30.02 0.75 -17.46
C ASP A 2 30.86 -0.46 -16.98
N PRO A 3 31.61 -1.13 -17.87
CA PRO A 3 32.35 -2.35 -17.53
C PRO A 3 33.38 -2.13 -16.42
N ARG A 4 33.81 -0.88 -16.15
CA ARG A 4 34.79 -0.55 -15.10
C ARG A 4 34.24 -0.66 -13.68
N ILE A 5 32.93 -0.52 -13.51
CA ILE A 5 32.24 -0.61 -12.21
C ILE A 5 31.86 -2.05 -11.92
N TRP A 6 31.29 -2.73 -12.92
CA TRP A 6 30.71 -4.08 -12.75
C TRP A 6 31.77 -5.19 -12.72
N SER A 7 32.94 -5.00 -13.33
CA SER A 7 34.06 -5.94 -13.26
C SER A 7 34.78 -5.96 -11.90
N LYS A 8 34.51 -4.98 -11.03
CA LYS A 8 35.13 -4.87 -9.70
C LYS A 8 34.24 -5.40 -8.57
N LEU A 9 32.99 -5.74 -8.86
CA LEU A 9 32.07 -6.24 -7.85
C LEU A 9 32.38 -7.72 -7.56
N PRO A 10 32.44 -8.13 -6.26
CA PRO A 10 32.57 -9.54 -5.90
C PRO A 10 31.41 -10.37 -6.48
N PRO A 11 31.67 -11.63 -6.89
CA PRO A 11 30.65 -12.50 -7.47
C PRO A 11 29.40 -12.65 -6.60
N ASP A 12 29.57 -12.69 -5.28
CA ASP A 12 28.49 -12.86 -4.31
C ASP A 12 27.54 -11.65 -4.26
N VAL A 13 28.10 -10.45 -4.47
CA VAL A 13 27.33 -9.19 -4.52
C VAL A 13 26.55 -9.12 -5.83
N VAL A 14 27.17 -9.54 -6.93
CA VAL A 14 26.49 -9.63 -8.24
C VAL A 14 25.34 -10.65 -8.17
N GLU A 15 25.56 -11.81 -7.55
CA GLU A 15 24.50 -12.81 -7.35
C GLU A 15 23.34 -12.24 -6.54
N HIS A 16 23.62 -11.53 -5.43
CA HIS A 16 22.58 -10.84 -4.65
C HIS A 16 21.82 -9.81 -5.49
N ILE A 17 22.52 -8.96 -6.24
CA ILE A 17 21.88 -7.97 -7.11
C ILE A 17 20.97 -8.64 -8.14
N LEU A 18 21.39 -9.76 -8.72
CA LEU A 18 20.58 -10.51 -9.67
C LEU A 18 19.39 -11.21 -9.00
N LEU A 19 19.54 -11.71 -7.77
CA LEU A 19 18.42 -12.23 -6.99
C LEU A 19 17.36 -11.15 -6.71
N LEU A 20 17.78 -9.88 -6.61
CA LEU A 20 16.88 -8.72 -6.54
C LEU A 20 16.02 -8.58 -7.82
N LEU A 21 16.49 -8.96 -8.99
CA LEU A 21 15.75 -8.68 -10.22
C LEU A 21 14.59 -9.67 -10.50
N PRO A 22 13.48 -9.21 -11.10
CA PRO A 22 12.40 -10.08 -11.54
C PRO A 22 12.87 -11.07 -12.60
N LEU A 23 12.15 -12.19 -12.70
CA LEU A 23 12.36 -13.19 -13.75
C LEU A 23 12.42 -12.54 -15.14
N LYS A 24 11.49 -11.65 -15.49
CA LYS A 24 11.46 -11.01 -16.82
C LYS A 24 12.73 -10.21 -17.12
N THR A 25 13.22 -9.43 -16.16
CA THR A 25 14.45 -8.64 -16.29
C THR A 25 15.67 -9.55 -16.36
N LEU A 26 15.71 -10.60 -15.55
CA LEU A 26 16.76 -11.60 -15.58
C LEU A 26 16.83 -12.33 -16.93
N LEU A 27 15.68 -12.72 -17.49
CA LEU A 27 15.59 -13.32 -18.81
C LEU A 27 16.14 -12.39 -19.90
N ASN A 28 15.88 -11.08 -19.80
CA ASN A 28 16.43 -10.08 -20.71
C ASN A 28 17.94 -9.87 -20.54
N LEU A 29 18.48 -10.01 -19.32
CA LEU A 29 19.91 -9.89 -19.05
C LEU A 29 20.75 -11.02 -19.66
N ARG A 30 20.12 -12.14 -20.08
CA ARG A 30 20.79 -13.27 -20.74
C ARG A 30 21.60 -12.85 -21.97
N SER A 31 21.10 -11.88 -22.74
CA SER A 31 21.74 -11.42 -23.98
C SER A 31 22.93 -10.49 -23.74
N THR A 32 23.13 -10.01 -22.51
CA THR A 32 24.12 -8.97 -22.20
C THR A 32 25.49 -9.54 -21.84
N CYS A 33 25.55 -10.73 -21.20
CA CYS A 33 26.81 -11.36 -20.82
C CYS A 33 26.67 -12.88 -20.63
N LYS A 34 27.69 -13.64 -21.07
CA LYS A 34 27.77 -15.10 -20.89
C LYS A 34 27.75 -15.52 -19.41
N ALA A 35 28.32 -14.71 -18.51
CA ALA A 35 28.32 -14.97 -17.08
C ALA A 35 26.90 -14.91 -16.49
N PHE A 36 26.10 -13.91 -16.88
CA PHE A 36 24.69 -13.81 -16.44
C PHE A 36 23.82 -14.92 -17.03
N SER A 37 24.04 -15.25 -18.31
CA SER A 37 23.36 -16.39 -18.93
C SER A 37 23.67 -17.70 -18.18
N SER A 38 24.94 -17.96 -17.85
CA SER A 38 25.36 -19.14 -17.08
C SER A 38 24.77 -19.18 -15.66
N LEU A 39 24.79 -18.04 -14.94
CA LEU A 39 24.22 -17.93 -13.59
C LEU A 39 22.72 -18.26 -13.56
N LEU A 40 21.96 -17.88 -14.60
CA LEU A 40 20.52 -18.14 -14.69
C LEU A 40 20.15 -19.61 -14.88
N PHE A 41 21.10 -20.44 -15.31
CA PHE A 41 20.94 -21.90 -15.40
C PHE A 41 21.61 -22.64 -14.24
N SER A 42 22.24 -21.91 -13.30
CA SER A 42 22.82 -22.53 -12.11
C SER A 42 21.71 -23.03 -11.19
N PRO A 43 21.73 -24.32 -10.79
CA PRO A 43 20.74 -24.88 -9.87
C PRO A 43 20.68 -24.12 -8.53
N SER A 44 21.82 -23.63 -8.04
CA SER A 44 21.92 -22.87 -6.78
C SER A 44 21.30 -21.47 -6.87
N PHE A 45 21.37 -20.83 -8.04
CA PHE A 45 20.76 -19.53 -8.30
C PHE A 45 19.25 -19.70 -8.46
N VAL A 46 18.82 -20.69 -9.25
CA VAL A 46 17.41 -21.02 -9.45
C VAL A 46 16.73 -21.41 -8.15
N SER A 47 17.38 -22.16 -7.26
CA SER A 47 16.81 -22.51 -5.95
C SER A 47 16.63 -21.29 -5.02
N LYS A 48 17.49 -20.27 -5.14
CA LYS A 48 17.35 -19.01 -4.38
C LYS A 48 16.31 -18.07 -5.00
N HIS A 49 16.06 -18.20 -6.30
CA HIS A 49 15.07 -17.42 -7.05
C HIS A 49 13.67 -18.05 -7.03
N SER A 50 13.57 -19.37 -6.82
CA SER A 50 12.30 -20.09 -6.81
C SER A 50 11.54 -19.89 -5.49
N PRO A 51 10.31 -19.34 -5.51
CA PRO A 51 9.50 -19.15 -4.32
C PRO A 51 8.84 -20.47 -3.92
N SER A 52 9.60 -21.47 -3.50
CA SER A 52 9.05 -22.71 -2.93
C SER A 52 10.09 -23.48 -2.12
N SER A 53 9.94 -23.42 -0.79
CA SER A 53 10.11 -24.51 0.20
C SER A 53 10.83 -24.05 1.47
N SER A 54 10.01 -23.61 2.44
CA SER A 54 10.06 -24.01 3.86
C SER A 54 11.25 -23.70 4.79
N SER A 55 12.25 -22.87 4.45
CA SER A 55 13.18 -22.41 5.52
C SER A 55 14.06 -21.18 5.25
N SER A 56 14.03 -20.56 4.06
CA SER A 56 14.79 -19.33 3.81
C SER A 56 13.85 -18.19 3.44
N SER A 57 13.83 -17.14 4.27
CA SER A 57 13.18 -15.87 3.98
C SER A 57 13.57 -15.39 2.58
N SER A 58 12.60 -15.29 1.67
CA SER A 58 12.78 -14.54 0.43
C SER A 58 13.27 -13.13 0.78
N PRO A 59 14.31 -12.60 0.10
CA PRO A 59 14.73 -11.21 0.28
C PRO A 59 13.65 -10.20 -0.20
N PHE A 60 12.59 -10.68 -0.86
CA PHE A 60 11.45 -9.89 -1.39
C PHE A 60 10.14 -10.24 -0.73
N SER A 61 10.15 -10.60 0.55
CA SER A 61 8.87 -10.74 1.24
C SER A 61 8.22 -9.37 1.34
N SER A 62 6.97 -9.32 0.92
CA SER A 62 6.04 -8.24 1.23
C SER A 62 5.75 -8.21 2.73
N PHE A 63 5.52 -7.02 3.26
CA PHE A 63 5.17 -6.84 4.65
C PHE A 63 4.12 -5.75 4.82
N LEU A 64 3.26 -5.92 5.82
CA LEU A 64 2.43 -4.85 6.37
C LEU A 64 3.11 -4.27 7.58
N LEU A 65 3.36 -2.97 7.56
CA LEU A 65 4.08 -2.28 8.61
C LEU A 65 3.12 -1.48 9.49
N LEU A 66 3.14 -1.74 10.79
CA LEU A 66 2.43 -0.96 11.80
C LEU A 66 3.37 0.05 12.48
N SER A 67 2.96 1.31 12.47
CA SER A 67 3.62 2.45 13.12
C SER A 67 2.68 3.12 14.11
N HIS A 68 3.23 3.62 15.21
CA HIS A 68 2.49 4.34 16.25
C HIS A 68 3.34 5.49 16.83
N PRO A 69 2.78 6.71 17.00
CA PRO A 69 3.54 7.90 17.46
C PRO A 69 4.22 7.72 18.82
N GLN A 70 3.62 6.95 19.72
CA GLN A 70 4.19 6.68 21.06
C GLN A 70 5.24 5.56 21.05
N CYS A 71 5.47 4.90 19.91
CA CYS A 71 6.44 3.82 19.75
C CYS A 71 7.26 3.99 18.45
N PRO A 72 7.97 5.12 18.26
CA PRO A 72 8.60 5.48 16.98
C PRO A 72 9.77 4.56 16.57
N LEU A 73 10.35 3.83 17.52
CA LEU A 73 11.51 2.96 17.29
C LEU A 73 11.15 1.47 17.07
N TYR A 74 9.86 1.11 17.15
CA TYR A 74 9.42 -0.28 17.04
C TYR A 74 8.46 -0.45 15.86
N PHE A 75 9.04 -0.60 14.68
CA PHE A 75 8.32 -1.02 13.49
C PHE A 75 7.93 -2.51 13.62
N ARG A 76 6.63 -2.81 13.57
CA ARG A 76 6.13 -4.19 13.60
C ARG A 76 5.73 -4.61 12.20
N LEU A 77 6.35 -5.67 11.70
CA LEU A 77 6.10 -6.19 10.37
C LEU A 77 5.16 -7.40 10.47
N TYR A 78 4.11 -7.41 9.68
CA TYR A 78 3.28 -8.58 9.47
C TYR A 78 3.58 -9.16 8.09
N ASP A 79 3.97 -10.42 8.06
CA ASP A 79 4.24 -11.19 6.86
C ASP A 79 2.93 -11.85 6.41
N SER A 80 2.36 -11.37 5.30
CA SER A 80 1.10 -11.87 4.72
C SER A 80 1.21 -13.34 4.33
N ASN A 81 2.36 -13.74 3.78
CA ASN A 81 2.60 -15.09 3.28
C ASN A 81 2.71 -16.12 4.41
N LEU A 82 3.38 -15.76 5.50
CA LEU A 82 3.52 -16.63 6.67
C LEU A 82 2.42 -16.43 7.70
N SER A 83 1.52 -15.47 7.50
CA SER A 83 0.49 -15.07 8.46
C SER A 83 1.04 -14.87 9.88
N SER A 84 2.19 -14.21 9.97
CA SER A 84 2.93 -14.11 11.24
C SER A 84 3.57 -12.73 11.44
N TRP A 85 3.70 -12.36 12.72
CA TRP A 85 4.34 -11.12 13.13
C TRP A 85 5.85 -11.30 13.24
N ARG A 86 6.60 -10.41 12.61
CA ARG A 86 8.06 -10.32 12.67
C ARG A 86 8.47 -9.01 13.34
N THR A 87 9.53 -9.10 14.14
CA THR A 87 10.19 -7.91 14.69
C THR A 87 11.49 -7.74 13.93
N VAL A 88 11.60 -6.65 13.18
CA VAL A 88 12.87 -6.22 12.62
C VAL A 88 13.25 -4.99 13.41
N SER A 89 14.31 -5.10 14.20
CA SER A 89 15.01 -3.94 14.75
C SER A 89 15.84 -3.39 13.60
N PRO A 90 15.49 -2.25 13.00
CA PRO A 90 16.39 -1.67 12.04
C PRO A 90 17.66 -1.28 12.80
N SER A 91 18.83 -1.74 12.35
CA SER A 91 20.11 -1.15 12.76
C SER A 91 20.25 0.22 12.08
N LEU A 92 19.30 1.11 12.32
CA LEU A 92 19.28 2.45 11.77
C LEU A 92 19.78 3.42 12.84
N PRO A 93 20.72 4.33 12.54
CA PRO A 93 21.34 5.23 13.50
C PRO A 93 20.42 6.43 13.83
N PHE A 94 19.12 6.20 14.01
CA PHE A 94 18.14 7.27 14.12
C PHE A 94 17.82 7.63 15.57
N SER A 95 18.00 8.92 15.87
CA SER A 95 17.51 9.58 17.07
C SER A 95 15.98 9.45 17.17
N SER A 96 15.44 9.46 18.38
CA SER A 96 14.04 9.17 18.77
C SER A 96 12.94 10.05 18.15
N SER A 97 13.26 10.92 17.18
CA SER A 97 12.37 11.95 16.67
C SER A 97 11.69 11.62 15.33
N PHE A 98 12.09 10.57 14.61
CA PHE A 98 11.54 10.30 13.27
C PHE A 98 10.20 9.54 13.32
N SER A 99 9.25 9.95 12.46
CA SER A 99 7.96 9.26 12.26
C SER A 99 7.81 8.81 10.81
N LEU A 100 7.31 7.59 10.59
CA LEU A 100 6.99 7.11 9.24
C LEU A 100 5.77 7.83 8.67
N ALA A 101 5.93 8.41 7.49
CA ALA A 101 4.94 9.26 6.85
C ALA A 101 4.21 8.57 5.69
N SER A 102 4.95 7.85 4.85
CA SER A 102 4.42 7.16 3.68
C SER A 102 5.35 6.00 3.28
N SER A 103 4.80 5.03 2.55
CA SER A 103 5.56 4.02 1.84
C SER A 103 5.03 3.91 0.42
N SER A 104 5.94 3.83 -0.55
CA SER A 104 5.61 3.60 -1.96
C SER A 104 6.77 2.88 -2.63
N GLY A 105 6.49 1.90 -3.49
CA GLY A 105 7.49 1.19 -4.30
C GLY A 105 8.64 0.56 -3.50
N GLY A 106 8.40 0.10 -2.27
CA GLY A 106 9.45 -0.45 -1.41
C GLY A 106 10.38 0.59 -0.76
N LEU A 107 9.99 1.87 -0.75
CA LEU A 107 10.68 2.94 -0.03
C LEU A 107 9.85 3.41 1.17
N PHE A 108 10.52 3.92 2.20
CA PHE A 108 9.90 4.54 3.38
C PHE A 108 10.27 6.02 3.45
N CYS A 109 9.27 6.89 3.55
CA CYS A 109 9.48 8.31 3.83
C CYS A 109 9.38 8.53 5.34
N LEU A 110 10.53 8.80 5.97
CA LEU A 110 10.61 9.18 7.38
C LEU A 110 10.62 10.70 7.51
N LEU A 111 9.73 11.25 8.32
CA LEU A 111 9.68 12.66 8.65
C LEU A 111 10.39 12.93 9.95
N ASN A 112 11.25 13.96 9.96
CA ASN A 112 11.78 14.54 11.18
C ASN A 112 10.96 15.79 11.56
N PRO A 113 10.23 15.79 12.68
CA PRO A 113 9.45 16.93 13.15
C PRO A 113 10.29 18.20 13.36
N SER A 114 11.59 18.07 13.64
CA SER A 114 12.49 19.21 13.87
C SER A 114 13.17 19.76 12.61
N SER A 115 12.98 19.13 11.45
CA SER A 115 13.52 19.55 10.15
C SER A 115 12.35 19.73 9.17
N SER A 116 11.64 20.84 9.28
CA SER A 116 10.47 21.21 8.48
C SER A 116 10.81 21.65 7.04
N SER A 117 11.75 20.98 6.36
CA SER A 117 12.01 21.23 4.94
C SER A 117 11.15 20.31 4.07
N PHE A 118 10.03 20.83 3.60
CA PHE A 118 9.24 20.25 2.51
C PHE A 118 9.45 21.08 1.25
N ILE A 119 9.79 20.45 0.13
CA ILE A 119 9.76 21.13 -1.17
C ILE A 119 8.29 21.21 -1.61
N ARG A 120 7.71 22.40 -1.48
CA ARG A 120 6.35 22.72 -1.94
C ARG A 120 6.36 22.84 -3.45
N PHE A 121 5.77 21.88 -4.18
CA PHE A 121 5.38 22.11 -5.56
C PHE A 121 4.20 23.09 -5.57
N GLN A 122 4.44 24.32 -6.05
CA GLN A 122 3.42 25.35 -6.21
C GLN A 122 2.56 25.01 -7.44
N GLY A 123 1.46 24.30 -7.22
CA GLY A 123 0.49 24.00 -8.28
C GLY A 123 -0.89 23.54 -7.81
N PHE A 124 -1.14 23.46 -6.50
CA PHE A 124 -2.43 23.02 -5.98
C PHE A 124 -3.29 24.24 -5.65
N HIS A 125 -4.11 24.68 -6.61
CA HIS A 125 -5.25 25.55 -6.29
C HIS A 125 -6.26 24.69 -5.51
N ALA A 126 -6.81 25.25 -4.43
CA ALA A 126 -7.59 24.58 -3.38
C ALA A 126 -8.86 23.85 -3.88
N VAL A 127 -8.69 22.68 -4.49
CA VAL A 127 -9.78 21.73 -4.83
C VAL A 127 -9.79 20.56 -3.84
N LEU A 128 -8.64 20.21 -3.26
CA LEU A 128 -8.54 19.26 -2.16
C LEU A 128 -8.61 20.06 -0.86
N SER A 129 -9.74 19.97 -0.17
CA SER A 129 -9.93 20.43 1.20
C SER A 129 -8.75 20.04 2.11
N ASP A 130 -8.51 20.83 3.16
CA ASP A 130 -7.49 20.63 4.22
C ASP A 130 -7.46 19.25 4.92
N SER A 131 -8.29 18.30 4.50
CA SER A 131 -8.30 16.91 4.92
C SER A 131 -7.11 16.14 4.31
N CYS A 132 -5.91 16.35 4.86
CA CYS A 132 -4.67 15.61 4.56
C CYS A 132 -4.73 14.08 4.84
N LEU A 133 -5.93 13.52 5.03
CA LEU A 133 -6.21 12.11 5.29
C LEU A 133 -6.74 11.35 4.06
N GLN A 134 -7.23 12.04 3.02
CA GLN A 134 -7.67 11.38 1.79
C GLN A 134 -6.48 11.18 0.86
N GLN A 135 -5.93 9.97 0.88
CA GLN A 135 -4.78 9.59 0.06
C GLN A 135 -5.24 9.38 -1.39
N GLY A 136 -4.64 10.11 -2.34
CA GLY A 136 -4.86 9.89 -3.76
C GLY A 136 -4.29 8.55 -4.20
N THR A 137 -4.91 7.94 -5.21
CA THR A 137 -4.49 6.65 -5.76
C THR A 137 -4.08 6.80 -7.22
N PHE A 138 -3.04 6.11 -7.65
CA PHE A 138 -2.56 6.15 -9.03
C PHE A 138 -3.25 5.06 -9.85
N PHE A 139 -3.80 5.42 -11.01
CA PHE A 139 -4.49 4.50 -11.89
C PHE A 139 -4.41 4.99 -13.34
N HIS A 140 -4.02 4.14 -14.29
CA HIS A 140 -3.90 4.45 -15.72
C HIS A 140 -3.39 5.87 -16.04
N GLY A 141 -2.17 6.19 -15.57
CA GLY A 141 -1.51 7.47 -15.85
C GLY A 141 -2.15 8.70 -15.18
N GLY A 142 -3.16 8.52 -14.33
CA GLY A 142 -3.81 9.60 -13.59
C GLY A 142 -3.75 9.40 -12.08
N LEU A 143 -3.78 10.51 -11.34
CA LEU A 143 -3.98 10.50 -9.89
C LEU A 143 -5.45 10.76 -9.58
N TYR A 144 -6.09 9.82 -8.91
CA TYR A 144 -7.50 9.90 -8.53
C TYR A 144 -7.64 10.29 -7.07
N PHE A 145 -8.55 11.21 -6.80
CA PHE A 145 -8.87 11.70 -5.48
C PHE A 145 -10.38 11.70 -5.26
N THR A 146 -10.76 11.59 -4.00
CA THR A 146 -12.14 11.83 -3.56
C THR A 146 -12.25 13.21 -2.94
N THR A 147 -13.40 13.87 -3.12
CA THR A 147 -13.72 15.11 -2.40
C THR A 147 -14.47 14.79 -1.11
N PRO A 148 -14.41 15.65 -0.08
CA PRO A 148 -15.39 15.63 1.00
C PRO A 148 -16.81 15.92 0.48
N GLU A 149 -17.81 15.73 1.34
CA GLU A 149 -19.21 15.95 0.97
C GLU A 149 -19.45 17.32 0.30
N PRO A 150 -20.09 17.37 -0.89
CA PRO A 150 -20.63 16.24 -1.64
C PRO A 150 -19.53 15.37 -2.27
N PHE A 151 -19.59 14.06 -2.03
CA PHE A 151 -18.58 13.12 -2.52
C PHE A 151 -18.54 13.14 -4.05
N SER A 152 -17.33 13.20 -4.60
CA SER A 152 -17.06 13.05 -6.02
C SER A 152 -15.67 12.46 -6.24
N VAL A 153 -15.44 11.88 -7.43
CA VAL A 153 -14.11 11.43 -7.86
C VAL A 153 -13.57 12.41 -8.88
N VAL A 154 -12.37 12.91 -8.61
CA VAL A 154 -11.61 13.79 -9.50
C VAL A 154 -10.32 13.09 -9.92
N ARG A 155 -9.91 13.29 -11.17
CA ARG A 155 -8.67 12.75 -11.73
C ARG A 155 -7.77 13.91 -12.14
N PHE A 156 -6.50 13.81 -11.79
CA PHE A 156 -5.45 14.63 -12.36
C PHE A 156 -4.71 13.79 -13.39
N ASP A 157 -4.83 14.17 -14.66
CA ASP A 157 -4.17 13.49 -15.76
C ASP A 157 -2.70 13.95 -15.81
N LEU A 158 -1.76 13.03 -15.62
CA LEU A 158 -0.33 13.38 -15.53
C LEU A 158 0.26 13.77 -16.88
N GLU A 159 -0.32 13.31 -17.99
CA GLU A 159 0.15 13.60 -19.34
C GLU A 159 -0.24 15.02 -19.78
N SER A 160 -1.52 15.37 -19.66
CA SER A 160 -2.02 16.69 -20.03
C SER A 160 -1.86 17.75 -18.93
N GLY A 161 -1.62 17.33 -17.69
CA GLY A 161 -1.54 18.21 -16.51
C GLY A 161 -2.87 18.85 -16.14
N LYS A 162 -4.00 18.28 -16.57
CA LYS A 162 -5.35 18.83 -16.36
C LYS A 162 -6.13 18.04 -15.32
N TRP A 163 -7.05 18.75 -14.67
CA TRP A 163 -8.02 18.16 -13.77
C TRP A 163 -9.29 17.79 -14.52
N GLU A 164 -9.68 16.53 -14.42
CA GLU A 164 -10.96 15.99 -14.85
C GLU A 164 -11.86 15.83 -13.62
N ARG A 165 -13.07 16.38 -13.69
CA ARG A 165 -14.08 16.28 -12.64
C ARG A 165 -15.16 15.30 -13.06
N HIS A 166 -15.77 14.63 -12.09
CA HIS A 166 -16.89 13.69 -12.30
C HIS A 166 -16.50 12.52 -13.21
N VAL A 167 -15.42 11.83 -12.85
CA VAL A 167 -14.94 10.62 -13.54
C VAL A 167 -16.04 9.55 -13.65
N ALA A 168 -16.94 9.47 -12.67
CA ALA A 168 -18.06 8.56 -12.64
C ALA A 168 -19.11 9.02 -11.61
N GLU A 169 -20.37 8.66 -11.81
CA GLU A 169 -21.42 8.88 -10.81
C GLU A 169 -21.23 7.94 -9.62
N LEU A 170 -21.13 8.52 -8.43
CA LEU A 170 -20.93 7.74 -7.21
C LEU A 170 -22.21 7.03 -6.76
N PRO A 171 -22.09 5.87 -6.08
CA PRO A 171 -23.22 5.24 -5.41
C PRO A 171 -23.99 6.22 -4.49
N PRO A 172 -25.33 6.11 -4.41
CA PRO A 172 -26.11 6.98 -3.54
C PRO A 172 -25.88 6.65 -2.06
N GLN A 173 -26.22 7.58 -1.17
CA GLN A 173 -26.23 7.38 0.30
C GLN A 173 -24.85 7.02 0.89
N LEU A 174 -23.77 7.52 0.26
CA LEU A 174 -22.42 7.35 0.80
C LEU A 174 -22.23 8.19 2.05
N THR A 175 -21.60 7.62 3.08
CA THR A 175 -21.17 8.32 4.31
C THR A 175 -19.66 8.55 4.36
N PHE A 176 -18.90 7.79 3.57
CA PHE A 176 -17.48 8.03 3.31
C PHE A 176 -17.05 7.27 2.05
N VAL A 177 -15.95 7.70 1.44
CA VAL A 177 -15.41 7.11 0.21
C VAL A 177 -13.89 7.04 0.28
N ARG A 178 -13.29 5.92 -0.13
CA ARG A 178 -11.86 5.74 -0.32
C ARG A 178 -11.61 5.02 -1.63
N LEU A 179 -10.56 5.40 -2.34
CA LEU A 179 -10.15 4.76 -3.59
C LEU A 179 -8.92 3.89 -3.35
N VAL A 180 -8.89 2.75 -4.02
CA VAL A 180 -7.77 1.81 -3.97
C VAL A 180 -7.56 1.24 -5.37
N SER A 181 -6.37 1.44 -5.93
CA SER A 181 -5.89 0.68 -7.09
C SER A 181 -4.87 -0.35 -6.65
N ASP A 182 -4.53 -1.27 -7.56
CA ASP A 182 -3.38 -2.15 -7.35
C ASP A 182 -2.05 -1.39 -7.35
N ASP A 183 -0.97 -2.07 -6.93
CA ASP A 183 0.32 -1.41 -6.71
C ASP A 183 0.94 -0.81 -7.99
N ASP A 184 0.50 -1.19 -9.19
CA ASP A 184 1.00 -0.64 -10.47
C ASP A 184 0.02 0.37 -11.09
N GLY A 185 -1.22 0.44 -10.60
CA GLY A 185 -2.28 1.28 -11.16
C GLY A 185 -2.76 0.82 -12.54
N GLU A 186 -2.43 -0.41 -12.95
CA GLU A 186 -2.71 -0.92 -14.30
C GLU A 186 -3.88 -1.91 -14.34
N GLY A 187 -4.30 -2.46 -13.20
CA GLY A 187 -5.40 -3.40 -13.15
C GLY A 187 -6.74 -2.69 -12.98
N LYS A 188 -7.23 -2.67 -11.73
CA LYS A 188 -8.59 -2.22 -11.43
C LYS A 188 -8.57 -1.10 -10.41
N LEU A 189 -9.52 -0.18 -10.54
CA LEU A 189 -9.81 0.82 -9.54
C LEU A 189 -11.00 0.37 -8.71
N TYR A 190 -10.80 0.30 -7.40
CA TYR A 190 -11.82 -0.02 -6.43
C TYR A 190 -12.22 1.22 -5.63
N LEU A 191 -13.50 1.25 -5.28
CA LEU A 191 -14.06 2.21 -4.36
C LEU A 191 -14.53 1.46 -3.12
N VAL A 192 -14.09 1.90 -1.95
CA VAL A 192 -14.54 1.41 -0.65
C VAL A 192 -15.35 2.52 -0.01
N GLY A 193 -16.59 2.23 0.39
CA GLY A 193 -17.47 3.24 0.92
C GLY A 193 -18.49 2.71 1.91
N GLY A 194 -18.86 3.58 2.85
CA GLY A 194 -19.96 3.35 3.78
C GLY A 194 -21.27 3.79 3.16
N ILE A 195 -22.32 2.99 3.30
CA ILE A 195 -23.70 3.29 2.94
C ILE A 195 -24.50 3.53 4.21
N GLY A 196 -25.23 4.63 4.24
CA GLY A 196 -25.94 5.07 5.43
C GLY A 196 -26.77 6.32 5.22
N ALA A 197 -27.30 6.83 6.33
CA ALA A 197 -28.09 8.05 6.35
C ALA A 197 -27.63 8.91 7.53
N ASP A 198 -27.77 10.22 7.41
CA ASP A 198 -27.49 11.20 8.48
C ASP A 198 -26.06 11.05 9.05
N GLY A 199 -25.08 10.75 8.19
CA GLY A 199 -23.68 10.53 8.60
C GLY A 199 -23.44 9.21 9.35
N ILE A 200 -24.42 8.31 9.42
CA ILE A 200 -24.29 7.01 10.11
C ILE A 200 -24.21 5.88 9.08
N CYS A 201 -23.01 5.31 8.92
CA CYS A 201 -22.78 4.10 8.13
C CYS A 201 -23.50 2.90 8.75
N ARG A 202 -24.27 2.19 7.92
CA ARG A 202 -24.96 0.94 8.28
C ARG A 202 -24.43 -0.28 7.54
N SER A 203 -23.77 -0.06 6.41
CA SER A 203 -23.13 -1.10 5.60
C SER A 203 -21.87 -0.54 4.97
N MET A 204 -20.77 -1.29 4.92
CA MET A 204 -19.63 -0.94 4.07
C MET A 204 -19.65 -1.83 2.83
N LYS A 205 -19.33 -1.28 1.66
CA LYS A 205 -19.29 -2.03 0.41
C LYS A 205 -18.06 -1.65 -0.41
N VAL A 206 -17.75 -2.51 -1.37
CA VAL A 206 -16.69 -2.31 -2.36
C VAL A 206 -17.29 -2.35 -3.75
N TRP A 207 -16.93 -1.38 -4.56
CA TRP A 207 -17.28 -1.27 -5.97
C TRP A 207 -16.03 -1.32 -6.83
N GLU A 208 -16.17 -1.78 -8.06
CA GLU A 208 -15.13 -1.79 -9.09
C GLU A 208 -15.55 -0.84 -10.22
N LEU A 209 -14.62 -0.02 -10.70
CA LEU A 209 -14.85 0.83 -11.87
C LEU A 209 -14.75 -0.03 -13.14
N THR A 210 -15.83 -0.04 -13.92
CA THR A 210 -15.86 -0.70 -15.23
C THR A 210 -15.22 0.16 -16.31
N SER A 211 -14.89 -0.45 -17.45
CA SER A 211 -14.39 0.27 -18.64
C SER A 211 -15.34 1.36 -19.13
N ASP A 212 -16.64 1.21 -18.85
CA ASP A 212 -17.69 2.14 -19.25
C ASP A 212 -17.81 3.33 -18.29
N GLY A 213 -16.93 3.43 -17.28
CA GLY A 213 -16.95 4.51 -16.30
C GLY A 213 -18.06 4.38 -15.25
N VAL A 214 -18.57 3.16 -15.03
CA VAL A 214 -19.64 2.88 -14.06
C VAL A 214 -19.11 2.07 -12.89
N TRP A 215 -19.48 2.47 -11.67
CA TRP A 215 -19.18 1.72 -10.45
C TRP A 215 -20.14 0.55 -10.27
N VAL A 216 -19.60 -0.66 -10.23
CA VAL A 216 -20.38 -1.89 -10.01
C VAL A 216 -20.05 -2.48 -8.65
N GLU A 217 -21.08 -2.78 -7.86
CA GLU A 217 -20.92 -3.39 -6.54
C GLU A 217 -20.33 -4.80 -6.67
N VAL A 218 -19.20 -5.02 -6.00
CA VAL A 218 -18.50 -6.32 -5.99
C VAL A 218 -18.88 -7.11 -4.75
N VAL A 219 -18.89 -6.46 -3.59
CA VAL A 219 -19.13 -7.14 -2.31
C VAL A 219 -19.60 -6.15 -1.24
N ALA A 220 -20.47 -6.63 -0.36
CA ALA A 220 -20.83 -5.95 0.88
C ALA A 220 -20.12 -6.61 2.06
N LEU A 221 -19.69 -5.80 3.04
CA LEU A 221 -19.12 -6.29 4.29
C LEU A 221 -20.20 -7.05 5.09
N PRO A 222 -19.94 -8.28 5.58
CA PRO A 222 -20.89 -9.01 6.40
C PRO A 222 -21.32 -8.22 7.65
N GLU A 223 -22.60 -8.31 8.00
CA GLU A 223 -23.23 -7.46 9.01
C GLU A 223 -22.49 -7.46 10.36
N ILE A 224 -22.07 -8.63 10.82
CA ILE A 224 -21.34 -8.78 12.10
C ILE A 224 -20.02 -7.99 12.08
N MET A 225 -19.29 -8.04 10.96
CA MET A 225 -18.04 -7.28 10.81
C MET A 225 -18.32 -5.78 10.67
N CYS A 226 -19.41 -5.41 10.01
CA CYS A 226 -19.83 -4.02 9.87
C CYS A 226 -20.18 -3.39 11.22
N ARG A 227 -20.91 -4.09 12.10
CA ARG A 227 -21.19 -3.60 13.46
C ARG A 227 -19.91 -3.32 14.24
N LYS A 228 -18.92 -4.23 14.16
CA LYS A 228 -17.60 -4.01 14.78
C LYS A 228 -16.90 -2.79 14.18
N PHE A 229 -16.84 -2.68 12.85
CA PHE A 229 -16.22 -1.55 12.16
C PHE A 229 -16.84 -0.21 12.56
N VAL A 230 -18.17 -0.10 12.54
CA VAL A 230 -18.89 1.13 12.91
C VAL A 230 -18.65 1.50 14.37
N SER A 231 -18.69 0.51 15.28
CA SER A 231 -18.40 0.71 16.71
C SER A 231 -16.99 1.24 16.95
N VAL A 232 -16.03 0.81 16.15
CA VAL A 232 -14.63 1.18 16.26
C VAL A 232 -14.36 2.59 15.72
N CYS A 233 -15.09 3.01 14.68
CA CYS A 233 -14.91 4.33 14.08
C CYS A 233 -15.65 5.45 14.83
N TYR A 234 -16.54 5.14 15.78
CA TYR A 234 -17.38 6.13 16.49
C TYR A 234 -18.11 7.10 15.56
N HIS A 235 -18.54 6.60 14.39
CA HIS A 235 -19.11 7.40 13.29
C HIS A 235 -18.21 8.51 12.73
N ASN A 236 -16.92 8.54 13.09
CA ASN A 236 -15.94 9.40 12.46
C ASN A 236 -15.14 8.61 11.40
N TYR A 237 -15.62 8.66 10.16
CA TYR A 237 -15.00 7.95 9.04
C TYR A 237 -13.85 8.72 8.37
N GLU A 238 -13.51 9.93 8.83
CA GLU A 238 -12.32 10.63 8.34
C GLU A 238 -11.04 9.87 8.69
N HIS A 239 -11.07 9.14 9.80
CA HIS A 239 -9.95 8.31 10.24
C HIS A 239 -9.79 6.98 9.48
N VAL A 240 -10.76 6.63 8.64
CA VAL A 240 -10.69 5.44 7.81
C VAL A 240 -9.76 5.70 6.64
N TYR A 241 -8.89 4.77 6.32
CA TYR A 241 -8.05 4.80 5.12
C TYR A 241 -7.93 3.40 4.56
N CYS A 242 -7.68 3.31 3.27
CA CYS A 242 -7.57 2.04 2.56
C CYS A 242 -6.31 2.03 1.70
N PHE A 243 -5.74 0.85 1.52
CA PHE A 243 -4.61 0.65 0.61
C PHE A 243 -4.62 -0.77 0.06
N TRP A 244 -3.85 -0.99 -1.00
CA TRP A 244 -3.67 -2.29 -1.61
C TRP A 244 -2.44 -3.01 -1.05
N HIS A 245 -2.56 -4.32 -0.90
CA HIS A 245 -1.43 -5.18 -0.57
C HIS A 245 -1.65 -6.56 -1.20
N GLU A 246 -0.88 -6.88 -2.25
CA GLU A 246 -0.80 -8.23 -2.83
C GLU A 246 -2.16 -8.92 -3.10
N GLY A 247 -3.10 -8.24 -3.75
CA GLY A 247 -4.42 -8.83 -4.03
C GLY A 247 -5.45 -8.63 -2.91
N MET A 248 -5.10 -7.86 -1.88
CA MET A 248 -5.99 -7.52 -0.77
C MET A 248 -6.28 -6.02 -0.73
N ILE A 249 -7.54 -5.69 -0.49
CA ILE A 249 -7.96 -4.33 -0.14
C ILE A 249 -7.98 -4.25 1.39
N CYS A 250 -7.03 -3.52 1.96
CA CYS A 250 -6.92 -3.33 3.40
C CYS A 250 -7.69 -2.08 3.82
N VAL A 251 -8.55 -2.21 4.83
CA VAL A 251 -9.34 -1.14 5.44
C VAL A 251 -8.86 -0.96 6.88
N CYS A 252 -8.36 0.24 7.16
CA CYS A 252 -7.73 0.60 8.43
C CYS A 252 -8.39 1.83 9.03
N CYS A 253 -8.23 2.03 10.33
CA CYS A 253 -8.70 3.22 11.04
C CYS A 253 -7.62 3.70 12.00
N TYR A 254 -7.31 5.00 12.04
CA TYR A 254 -6.29 5.52 12.98
C TYR A 254 -6.63 5.28 14.45
N MET A 255 -7.91 5.07 14.77
CA MET A 255 -8.40 4.78 16.12
C MET A 255 -8.36 3.28 16.46
N TRP A 256 -7.90 2.43 15.55
CA TRP A 256 -7.97 0.98 15.70
C TRP A 256 -6.74 0.24 15.17
N PRO A 257 -6.21 -0.74 15.93
CA PRO A 257 -5.00 -1.42 15.52
C PRO A 257 -5.21 -2.55 14.50
N GLU A 258 -6.38 -3.16 14.41
CA GLU A 258 -6.59 -4.32 13.53
C GLU A 258 -6.93 -3.89 12.11
N ILE A 259 -6.47 -4.66 11.12
CA ILE A 259 -6.81 -4.45 9.71
C ILE A 259 -7.95 -5.39 9.34
N LEU A 260 -9.00 -4.83 8.76
CA LEU A 260 -10.01 -5.57 8.02
C LEU A 260 -9.58 -5.61 6.56
N TYR A 261 -9.56 -6.78 5.92
CA TYR A 261 -9.18 -6.86 4.52
C TYR A 261 -10.15 -7.70 3.70
N TYR A 262 -10.27 -7.35 2.42
CA TYR A 262 -10.97 -8.14 1.43
C TYR A 262 -9.96 -8.81 0.51
N SER A 263 -9.97 -10.14 0.46
CA SER A 263 -9.16 -10.91 -0.49
C SER A 263 -9.88 -10.98 -1.83
N VAL A 264 -9.32 -10.37 -2.87
CA VAL A 264 -9.95 -10.34 -4.20
C VAL A 264 -10.02 -11.74 -4.82
N SER A 265 -9.00 -12.58 -4.60
CA SER A 265 -8.95 -13.95 -5.12
C SER A 265 -9.92 -14.90 -4.43
N ARG A 266 -10.05 -14.78 -3.09
CA ARG A 266 -10.95 -15.62 -2.29
C ARG A 266 -12.37 -15.09 -2.21
N ARG A 267 -12.58 -13.81 -2.57
CA ARG A 267 -13.83 -13.08 -2.42
C ARG A 267 -14.39 -13.14 -1.00
N SER A 268 -13.51 -13.05 -0.01
CA SER A 268 -13.85 -13.11 1.41
C SER A 268 -13.34 -11.89 2.16
N TRP A 269 -14.07 -11.54 3.22
CA TRP A 269 -13.65 -10.57 4.22
C TRP A 269 -13.07 -11.30 5.42
N ASP A 270 -11.93 -10.83 5.89
CA ASP A 270 -11.21 -11.42 7.00
C ASP A 270 -10.52 -10.33 7.82
N TRP A 271 -10.23 -10.62 9.09
CA TRP A 271 -9.43 -9.74 9.95
C TRP A 271 -8.00 -10.26 10.01
N LEU A 272 -7.03 -9.36 9.97
CA LEU A 272 -5.66 -9.74 10.28
C LEU A 272 -5.52 -10.08 11.78
N PRO A 273 -4.65 -11.06 12.11
CA PRO A 273 -4.34 -11.37 13.50
C PRO A 273 -3.87 -10.13 14.26
N LYS A 274 -4.45 -9.90 15.43
CA LYS A 274 -4.06 -8.78 16.30
C LYS A 274 -2.56 -8.85 16.62
N CYS A 275 -1.89 -7.71 16.56
CA CYS A 275 -0.50 -7.62 16.98
C CYS A 275 -0.38 -7.94 18.48
N PRO A 276 0.37 -9.00 18.88
CA PRO A 276 0.49 -9.39 20.28
C PRO A 276 1.34 -8.39 21.09
N TYR A 277 2.07 -7.50 20.41
CA TYR A 277 3.01 -6.56 21.03
C TYR A 277 2.46 -5.14 21.18
N LEU A 278 1.18 -4.92 20.88
CA LEU A 278 0.58 -3.61 21.04
C LEU A 278 0.32 -3.29 22.52
N PRO A 279 0.70 -2.08 23.00
CA PRO A 279 0.41 -1.69 24.36
C PRO A 279 -1.11 -1.63 24.60
N LEU A 280 -1.56 -2.17 25.73
CA LEU A 280 -2.97 -2.19 26.14
C LEU A 280 -3.62 -0.80 26.25
N LYS A 281 -2.82 0.28 26.28
CA LYS A 281 -3.27 1.66 26.52
C LYS A 281 -3.22 2.58 25.30
N CYS A 282 -2.76 2.12 24.14
CA CYS A 282 -2.74 2.96 22.94
C CYS A 282 -4.15 3.05 22.33
N SER A 283 -4.74 4.24 22.36
CA SER A 283 -6.13 4.47 21.92
C SER A 283 -6.26 5.04 20.51
N CYS A 284 -5.18 5.60 19.93
CA CYS A 284 -5.22 6.23 18.60
C CYS A 284 -3.84 6.45 17.99
N GLY A 285 -3.79 6.66 16.67
CA GLY A 285 -2.58 6.95 15.92
C GLY A 285 -1.99 5.75 15.17
N PHE A 286 -2.73 4.66 15.02
CA PHE A 286 -2.26 3.47 14.30
C PHE A 286 -2.15 3.74 12.80
N LYS A 287 -0.93 3.65 12.26
CA LYS A 287 -0.67 3.79 10.83
C LYS A 287 -0.15 2.49 10.25
N TRP A 288 -0.82 2.02 9.22
CA TRP A 288 -0.48 0.82 8.47
C TRP A 288 0.04 1.19 7.09
N PHE A 289 1.12 0.54 6.69
CA PHE A 289 1.75 0.75 5.39
C PHE A 289 1.94 -0.59 4.68
N SER A 290 1.64 -0.61 3.39
CA SER A 290 1.99 -1.71 2.50
C SER A 290 3.44 -1.54 2.07
N PHE A 291 4.27 -2.55 2.34
CA PHE A 291 5.61 -2.65 1.81
C PHE A 291 5.66 -3.83 0.84
N VAL A 292 5.65 -3.51 -0.45
CA VAL A 292 5.89 -4.48 -1.51
C VAL A 292 7.18 -4.03 -2.21
N PRO A 293 8.31 -4.72 -2.01
CA PRO A 293 9.57 -4.32 -2.61
C PRO A 293 9.48 -4.44 -4.13
N LYS A 294 9.41 -3.30 -4.81
CA LYS A 294 9.45 -3.20 -6.27
C LYS A 294 10.78 -2.57 -6.66
N LEU A 295 11.63 -3.32 -7.35
CA LEU A 295 12.97 -2.86 -7.74
C LEU A 295 12.99 -2.02 -9.03
N TYR A 296 11.80 -1.61 -9.48
CA TYR A 296 11.58 -0.79 -10.66
C TYR A 296 10.57 0.27 -10.25
N ALA A 297 11.08 1.46 -9.92
CA ALA A 297 10.32 2.67 -10.16
C ALA A 297 10.41 2.92 -11.67
N SER A 298 9.31 2.79 -12.40
CA SER A 298 9.26 3.34 -13.76
C SER A 298 9.42 4.84 -13.61
N VAL A 299 10.55 5.36 -14.11
CA VAL A 299 10.78 6.79 -14.30
C VAL A 299 9.91 7.27 -15.45
#